data_AF-A0A7J6USV5-F1
#
_entry.id   AF-A0A7J6USV5-F1
#
_cell.length_a   1.000
_cell.length_b   1.000
_cell.length_c   1.000
_cell.angle_alpha   90.00
_cell.angle_beta   90.00
_cell.angle_gamma   90.00
#
_symmetry.space_group_name_H-M   'P 1'
#
loop_
_entity.id
_entity.type
_entity.pdbx_description
1 polymer ?
#
loop_
_entity_poly.entity_id
_entity_poly.type
_entity_poly.pdbx_seq_one_letter_code
_entity_poly.pdbx_strand_id
1 'polypeptide(L)'
;MRNHYFLQSFLWVNDGHKDCILPALQRSLKNLQLDYIDLYLLHWPVCIPPGELRLPGPKEKILPIDYASKLELILASAKIPPAVNQVEVNPLWRQEKLIRFCKDKGIAVTALLSFGHCWIGLYGQQ
;
A
#
# COMPACT_ATOMS: atom_id res chain seq x y z
N MET A 1 -23.33 -14.47 9.57
CA MET A 1 -22.80 -13.25 10.24
C MET A 1 -21.62 -12.62 9.50
N ARG A 2 -20.76 -13.37 8.80
CA ARG A 2 -19.55 -12.85 8.12
C ARG A 2 -19.76 -11.77 7.04
N ASN A 3 -20.88 -11.80 6.30
CA ASN A 3 -21.15 -10.87 5.18
C ASN A 3 -21.47 -9.42 5.60
N HIS A 4 -21.29 -9.05 6.86
CA HIS A 4 -21.55 -7.69 7.36
C HIS A 4 -20.27 -6.87 7.59
N TYR A 5 -19.09 -7.48 7.45
CA TYR A 5 -17.80 -6.84 7.65
C TYR A 5 -17.00 -6.85 6.36
N PHE A 6 -16.32 -5.74 6.08
CA PHE A 6 -15.34 -5.64 5.00
C PHE A 6 -13.94 -5.67 5.62
N LEU A 7 -13.18 -6.72 5.34
CA LEU A 7 -11.87 -6.95 5.94
C LEU A 7 -10.76 -6.63 4.93
N GLN A 8 -9.87 -5.74 5.36
CA GLN A 8 -8.67 -5.37 4.64
C GLN A 8 -7.43 -5.88 5.38
N SER A 9 -6.49 -6.47 4.66
CA SER A 9 -5.17 -6.84 5.17
C SER A 9 -4.08 -6.48 4.16
N PHE A 10 -2.82 -6.60 4.56
CA PHE A 10 -1.68 -6.15 3.78
C PHE A 10 -0.61 -7.22 3.63
N LEU A 11 0.03 -7.25 2.46
CA LEU A 11 1.28 -7.96 2.21
C LEU A 11 2.45 -7.07 2.65
N TRP A 12 3.30 -7.59 3.53
CA TRP A 12 4.51 -6.90 3.97
C TRP A 12 5.62 -6.98 2.91
N VAL A 13 6.51 -5.99 2.87
CA VAL A 13 7.55 -5.82 1.82
C VAL A 13 8.53 -6.98 1.70
N ASN A 14 8.73 -7.74 2.77
CA ASN A 14 9.59 -8.92 2.79
C ASN A 14 8.96 -10.12 2.08
N ASP A 15 7.65 -10.15 1.93
CA ASP A 15 6.91 -11.25 1.29
C ASP A 15 6.53 -10.90 -0.17
N GLY A 16 7.08 -9.82 -0.73
CA GLY A 16 6.76 -9.36 -2.09
C GLY A 16 7.24 -10.27 -3.22
N HIS A 17 8.12 -11.24 -2.92
CA HIS A 17 8.59 -12.22 -3.90
C HIS A 17 7.48 -13.21 -4.24
N LYS A 18 7.33 -13.57 -5.53
CA LYS A 18 6.21 -14.40 -6.04
C LYS A 18 5.92 -15.64 -5.19
N ASP A 19 6.96 -16.35 -4.77
CA ASP A 19 6.83 -17.59 -4.00
C ASP A 19 6.46 -17.38 -2.52
N CYS A 20 6.58 -16.15 -2.02
CA CYS A 20 6.27 -15.77 -0.64
C CYS A 20 4.86 -15.18 -0.48
N ILE A 21 4.25 -14.67 -1.55
CA ILE A 21 2.93 -14.02 -1.50
C ILE A 21 1.84 -14.97 -0.99
N LEU A 22 1.75 -16.18 -1.56
CA LEU A 22 0.73 -17.15 -1.17
C LEU A 22 0.90 -17.64 0.29
N PRO A 23 2.11 -18.02 0.74
CA PRO A 23 2.35 -18.31 2.16
C PRO A 23 2.00 -17.16 3.10
N ALA A 24 2.30 -15.91 2.72
CA ALA A 24 1.99 -14.75 3.53
C ALA A 24 0.47 -14.52 3.66
N LEU A 25 -0.27 -14.66 2.56
CA LEU A 25 -1.73 -14.59 2.57
C LEU A 25 -2.35 -15.71 3.41
N GLN A 26 -1.88 -16.95 3.25
CA GLN A 26 -2.33 -18.09 4.06
C GLN A 26 -2.07 -17.89 5.55
N ARG A 27 -0.91 -17.31 5.90
CA ARG A 27 -0.58 -16.93 7.27
C ARG A 27 -1.54 -15.86 7.80
N SER A 28 -1.88 -14.84 7.02
CA SER A 28 -2.89 -13.83 7.39
C SER A 28 -4.26 -14.47 7.64
N LEU A 29 -4.73 -15.34 6.73
CA LEU A 29 -6.00 -16.05 6.87
C LEU A 29 -6.05 -16.91 8.13
N LYS A 30 -4.98 -17.68 8.40
CA LYS A 30 -4.86 -18.51 9.60
C LYS A 30 -4.88 -17.67 10.88
N ASN A 31 -4.12 -16.57 10.93
CA ASN A 31 -4.05 -15.70 12.11
C ASN A 31 -5.38 -15.02 12.41
N LEU A 32 -6.11 -14.62 11.36
CA LEU A 32 -7.43 -14.01 11.48
C LEU A 32 -8.56 -15.03 11.64
N GLN A 33 -8.27 -16.33 11.46
CA GLN A 33 -9.25 -17.43 11.47
C GLN A 33 -10.36 -17.23 10.42
N LEU A 34 -9.95 -16.91 9.18
CA LEU A 34 -10.85 -16.60 8.07
C LEU A 34 -10.54 -17.47 6.85
N ASP A 35 -11.56 -17.68 6.02
CA ASP A 35 -11.40 -18.40 4.74
C ASP A 35 -11.15 -17.47 3.54
N TYR A 36 -11.37 -16.16 3.70
CA TYR A 36 -11.13 -15.14 2.66
C TYR A 36 -10.86 -13.74 3.27
N ILE A 37 -10.34 -12.82 2.46
CA ILE A 37 -10.17 -11.39 2.79
C ILE A 37 -10.81 -10.58 1.66
N ASP A 38 -11.57 -9.52 1.98
CA ASP A 38 -12.28 -8.71 0.98
C ASP A 38 -11.31 -7.85 0.16
N LEU A 39 -10.25 -7.34 0.78
CA LEU A 39 -9.21 -6.54 0.14
C LEU A 39 -7.82 -6.86 0.68
N TYR A 40 -6.90 -7.23 -0.20
CA TYR A 40 -5.50 -7.49 0.14
C TYR A 40 -4.59 -6.51 -0.60
N LEU A 41 -3.87 -5.67 0.14
CA LEU A 41 -3.05 -4.58 -0.42
C LEU A 41 -1.56 -4.88 -0.31
N LEU A 42 -0.77 -4.41 -1.28
CA LEU A 42 0.67 -4.27 -1.10
C LEU A 42 0.93 -3.12 -0.12
N HIS A 43 1.57 -3.38 1.01
CA HIS A 43 1.74 -2.35 2.06
C HIS A 43 2.62 -1.18 1.59
N TRP A 44 3.67 -1.47 0.82
CA TRP A 44 4.50 -0.48 0.14
C TRP A 44 4.83 -0.97 -1.28
N PRO A 45 5.07 -0.06 -2.23
CA PRO A 45 5.48 -0.41 -3.59
C PRO A 45 6.97 -0.79 -3.68
N VAL A 46 7.42 -1.64 -2.74
CA VAL A 46 8.79 -2.12 -2.63
C VAL A 46 8.77 -3.61 -2.31
N CYS A 47 9.58 -4.38 -3.04
CA CYS A 47 9.86 -5.78 -2.74
C CYS A 47 11.32 -5.86 -2.27
N ILE A 48 11.55 -6.40 -1.08
CA ILE A 48 12.91 -6.61 -0.56
C ILE A 48 13.32 -8.06 -0.81
N PRO A 49 14.50 -8.33 -1.37
CA PRO A 49 15.01 -9.68 -1.54
C PRO A 49 15.09 -10.46 -0.21
N PRO A 50 14.79 -11.78 -0.20
CA PRO A 50 14.97 -12.61 0.98
C PRO A 50 16.41 -12.54 1.49
N GLY A 51 16.60 -12.24 2.77
CA GLY A 51 17.92 -12.14 3.40
C GLY A 51 18.45 -10.70 3.58
N GLU A 52 17.84 -9.71 2.92
CA GLU A 52 18.12 -8.30 3.20
C GLU A 52 17.10 -7.75 4.22
N LEU A 53 17.47 -7.72 5.50
CA LEU A 53 16.77 -6.86 6.45
C LEU A 53 17.35 -5.45 6.33
N ARG A 54 16.60 -4.53 5.70
CA ARG A 54 16.46 -3.13 6.16
C ARG A 54 15.58 -2.32 5.19
N LEU A 55 14.39 -1.94 5.64
CA LEU A 55 13.81 -0.66 5.24
C LEU A 55 13.30 0.15 6.45
N PRO A 56 13.52 1.48 6.44
CA PRO A 56 14.50 2.17 5.61
C PRO A 56 15.88 2.17 6.28
N GLY A 57 16.94 2.30 5.49
CA GLY A 57 18.24 2.73 5.99
C GLY A 57 18.16 4.16 6.58
N PRO A 58 19.30 4.84 6.77
CA PRO A 58 19.32 6.23 7.22
C PRO A 58 18.32 7.10 6.43
N LYS A 59 17.61 8.00 7.12
CA LYS A 59 16.49 8.80 6.58
C LYS A 59 16.86 9.51 5.27
N GLU A 60 18.14 9.83 5.09
CA GLU A 60 18.69 10.53 3.93
C GLU A 60 18.64 9.70 2.64
N LYS A 61 18.43 8.37 2.72
CA LYS A 61 18.33 7.47 1.54
C LYS A 61 16.89 7.13 1.15
N ILE A 62 15.89 7.61 1.90
CA ILE A 62 14.49 7.42 1.55
C ILE A 62 14.14 8.46 0.50
N LEU A 63 14.24 8.09 -0.76
CA LEU A 63 13.74 8.93 -1.85
C LEU A 63 12.21 9.03 -1.75
N PRO A 64 11.62 10.18 -2.14
CA PRO A 64 10.18 10.29 -2.30
C PRO A 64 9.67 9.18 -3.21
N ILE A 65 8.71 8.39 -2.73
CA ILE A 65 8.07 7.36 -3.54
C ILE A 65 7.16 8.07 -4.54
N ASP A 66 7.51 8.02 -5.82
CA ASP A 66 6.61 8.44 -6.89
C ASP A 66 5.55 7.36 -7.15
N TYR A 67 4.42 7.51 -6.48
CA TYR A 67 3.30 6.58 -6.59
C TYR A 67 2.70 6.51 -8.01
N ALA A 68 2.72 7.61 -8.77
CA ALA A 68 2.14 7.62 -10.10
C ALA A 68 2.95 6.75 -11.06
N SER A 69 4.26 6.96 -11.11
CA SER A 69 5.17 6.14 -11.92
C SER A 69 5.12 4.65 -11.53
N LYS A 70 5.01 4.35 -10.23
CA LYS A 70 4.86 2.96 -9.76
C LYS A 70 3.55 2.33 -10.21
N LEU A 71 2.44 3.06 -10.16
CA LEU A 71 1.15 2.57 -10.65
C LEU A 71 1.17 2.35 -12.17
N GLU A 72 1.82 3.20 -12.94
CA GLU A 72 1.97 2.99 -14.39
C GLU A 72 2.71 1.68 -14.71
N LEU A 73 3.80 1.39 -14.00
CA LEU A 73 4.54 0.14 -14.15
C LEU A 73 3.68 -1.09 -13.80
N ILE A 74 2.87 -0.99 -12.73
CA ILE A 74 1.93 -2.05 -12.35
C ILE A 74 0.88 -2.22 -13.44
N LEU A 75 0.24 -1.14 -13.90
CA LEU A 75 -0.79 -1.19 -14.93
C LEU A 75 -0.28 -1.75 -16.27
N ALA A 76 0.99 -1.50 -16.61
CA ALA A 76 1.60 -2.03 -17.83
C ALA A 76 1.85 -3.55 -17.80
N SER A 77 2.00 -4.14 -16.61
CA SER A 77 2.40 -5.55 -16.44
C SER A 77 1.31 -6.43 -15.81
N ALA A 78 0.39 -5.85 -15.04
CA ALA A 78 -0.62 -6.57 -14.29
C ALA A 78 -1.74 -7.06 -15.21
N LYS A 79 -2.03 -8.36 -15.14
CA LYS A 79 -3.20 -8.95 -15.82
C LYS A 79 -4.52 -8.41 -15.27
N ILE A 80 -4.57 -8.15 -13.98
CA ILE A 80 -5.72 -7.57 -13.28
C ILE A 80 -5.25 -6.25 -12.68
N PRO A 81 -5.85 -5.10 -13.04
CA PRO A 81 -5.46 -3.81 -12.48
C PRO A 81 -5.77 -3.76 -10.98
N PRO A 82 -5.01 -2.95 -10.19
CA PRO A 82 -5.30 -2.79 -8.77
C PRO A 82 -6.67 -2.15 -8.58
N ALA A 83 -7.51 -2.74 -7.74
CA ALA A 83 -8.82 -2.19 -7.42
C ALA A 83 -8.72 -0.92 -6.55
N VAL A 84 -7.72 -0.86 -5.68
CA VAL A 84 -7.55 0.20 -4.67
C VAL A 84 -6.10 0.65 -4.60
N ASN A 85 -5.89 1.96 -4.46
CA ASN A 85 -4.63 2.58 -4.05
C ASN A 85 -4.82 3.31 -2.71
N GLN A 86 -4.24 2.76 -1.64
CA GLN A 86 -4.27 3.38 -0.31
C GLN A 86 -3.04 4.26 -0.10
N VAL A 87 -3.24 5.57 0.04
CA VAL A 87 -2.16 6.56 0.14
C VAL A 87 -2.51 7.67 1.13
N GLU A 88 -1.50 8.36 1.65
CA GLU A 88 -1.72 9.52 2.54
C GLU A 88 -2.48 10.62 1.82
N VAL A 89 -3.66 10.97 2.34
CA VAL A 89 -4.44 12.10 1.82
C VAL A 89 -5.02 12.86 2.99
N ASN A 90 -4.62 14.12 3.15
CA ASN A 90 -5.09 14.99 4.23
C ASN A 90 -5.19 16.45 3.74
N PRO A 91 -5.75 17.38 4.54
CA PRO A 91 -5.90 18.77 4.13
C PRO A 91 -4.60 19.47 3.70
N LEU A 92 -3.45 19.06 4.27
CA LEU A 92 -2.13 19.60 3.95
C LEU A 92 -1.47 18.86 2.76
N TRP A 93 -1.85 17.60 2.53
CA TRP A 93 -1.31 16.74 1.49
C TRP A 93 -2.44 16.07 0.70
N ARG A 94 -3.08 16.85 -0.19
CA ARG A 94 -4.32 16.44 -0.88
C ARG A 94 -4.12 15.47 -2.04
N GLN A 95 -2.90 15.40 -2.61
CA GLN A 95 -2.55 14.52 -3.74
C GLN A 95 -3.52 14.56 -4.96
N GLU A 96 -4.07 15.74 -5.32
CA GLU A 96 -5.12 15.84 -6.35
C GLU A 96 -4.76 15.21 -7.70
N LYS A 97 -3.50 15.36 -8.14
CA LYS A 97 -3.02 14.79 -9.41
C LYS A 97 -3.09 13.25 -9.39
N LEU A 98 -2.64 12.64 -8.29
CA LEU A 98 -2.68 11.19 -8.11
C LEU A 98 -4.12 10.67 -8.03
N ILE A 99 -5.00 11.40 -7.34
CA ILE A 99 -6.42 11.04 -7.22
C ILE A 99 -7.09 11.05 -8.60
N ARG A 100 -6.85 12.09 -9.41
CA ARG A 100 -7.38 12.16 -10.79
C ARG A 100 -6.85 11.01 -11.64
N PHE A 101 -5.54 10.77 -11.60
CA PHE A 101 -4.92 9.64 -12.30
C PHE A 101 -5.57 8.30 -11.92
N CYS A 102 -5.74 8.01 -10.62
CA CYS A 102 -6.37 6.78 -10.17
C CYS A 102 -7.83 6.67 -10.67
N LYS A 103 -8.58 7.78 -10.60
CA LYS A 103 -9.97 7.84 -11.08
C LYS A 103 -10.08 7.53 -12.58
N ASP A 104 -9.21 8.11 -13.40
CA ASP A 104 -9.20 7.90 -14.86
C ASP A 104 -8.84 6.45 -15.23
N LYS A 105 -8.12 5.74 -14.35
CA LYS A 105 -7.75 4.33 -14.51
C LYS A 105 -8.73 3.36 -13.84
N GLY A 106 -9.82 3.85 -13.23
CA GLY A 106 -10.79 3.01 -12.52
C GLY A 106 -10.28 2.44 -11.20
N ILE A 107 -9.27 3.07 -10.59
CA ILE A 107 -8.66 2.66 -9.31
C ILE A 107 -9.29 3.51 -8.20
N ALA A 108 -9.89 2.86 -7.20
CA ALA A 108 -10.41 3.56 -6.03
C ALA A 108 -9.26 4.07 -5.14
N VAL A 109 -9.38 5.28 -4.61
CA VAL A 109 -8.41 5.83 -3.65
C VAL A 109 -9.01 5.78 -2.26
N THR A 110 -8.29 5.18 -1.32
CA THR A 110 -8.63 5.23 0.11
C THR A 110 -7.62 6.11 0.84
N ALA A 111 -8.10 7.13 1.55
CA ALA A 111 -7.24 8.03 2.31
C ALA A 111 -6.69 7.32 3.56
N LEU A 112 -5.37 7.14 3.59
CA LEU A 112 -4.63 6.82 4.80
C LEU A 112 -4.29 8.14 5.52
N LEU A 113 -4.27 8.14 6.86
CA LEU A 113 -3.87 9.30 7.68
C LEU A 113 -4.65 10.58 7.32
N SER A 114 -5.97 10.47 7.24
CA SER A 114 -6.87 11.55 6.79
C SER A 114 -6.82 12.83 7.64
N PHE A 115 -6.39 12.70 8.89
CA PHE A 115 -6.18 13.83 9.81
C PHE A 115 -4.71 14.29 9.88
N GLY A 116 -3.85 13.77 9.00
CA GLY A 116 -2.41 14.00 9.00
C GLY A 116 -1.65 13.05 9.93
N HIS A 117 -0.32 12.97 9.75
CA HIS A 117 0.57 12.35 10.72
C HIS A 117 0.58 13.19 12.00
N CYS A 118 0.24 12.60 13.15
CA CYS A 118 0.42 13.24 14.47
C CYS A 118 1.92 13.53 14.80
N TRP A 119 2.85 13.13 13.92
CA TRP A 119 4.28 13.45 13.96
C TRP A 119 4.65 14.80 13.32
N ILE A 120 3.76 15.44 12.57
CA ILE A 120 4.03 16.72 11.87
C ILE A 120 4.23 17.90 12.83
N GLY A 121 3.96 17.73 14.13
CA GLY A 121 4.33 18.69 15.17
C GLY A 121 5.84 18.80 15.48
N LEU A 122 6.70 17.90 14.97
CA LEU A 122 8.14 17.86 15.32
C LEU A 122 9.11 18.04 14.15
N TYR A 123 8.64 18.01 12.90
CA TYR A 123 9.47 18.32 11.74
C TYR A 123 8.69 19.30 10.86
N GLY A 124 8.92 20.58 11.14
CA GLY A 124 8.32 21.69 10.43
C GLY A 124 8.55 21.62 8.93
N GLN A 125 7.55 22.09 8.19
CA GLN A 125 7.72 22.42 6.79
C GLN A 125 8.80 23.50 6.65
N GLN A 126 9.88 23.16 5.96
CA GLN A 126 10.70 24.08 5.16
C GLN A 126 11.00 23.39 3.84
#